data_AF-E9GM98-F1
#
_entry.id   AF-E9GM98-F1
#
_cell.length_a   1.000
_cell.length_b   1.000
_cell.length_c   1.000
_cell.angle_alpha   90.00
_cell.angle_beta   90.00
_cell.angle_gamma   90.00
#
_symmetry.space_group_name_H-M   'P 1'
#
loop_
_entity.id
_entity.type
_entity.pdbx_description
1 polymer ?
#
loop_
_entity_poly.entity_id
_entity_poly.type
_entity_poly.pdbx_seq_one_letter_code
_entity_poly.pdbx_strand_id
1 'polypeptide(L)'
;MTERPPHFMARNTTLTNNRTFHGSWVDAIEWLSRRLNFSYKIIQTKEAWAETSSRLQRGEFDVVGPPVVMMLGRIRLFDYVGVFEDETSALLTPALTEESSILSTVKPFNQSCG
;
A
#
# COMPACT_ATOMS: atom_id res chain seq x y z
N MET A 1 -13.35 15.33 -3.57
CA MET A 1 -12.53 14.12 -3.34
C MET A 1 -11.15 14.58 -2.97
N THR A 2 -10.85 14.65 -1.68
CA THR A 2 -9.48 14.88 -1.19
C THR A 2 -8.75 13.55 -1.28
N GLU A 3 -7.70 13.48 -2.09
CA GLU A 3 -6.82 12.32 -2.18
C GLU A 3 -6.32 11.97 -0.77
N ARG A 4 -6.52 10.71 -0.34
CA ARG A 4 -5.97 10.26 0.94
C ARG A 4 -4.44 10.22 0.82
N PRO A 5 -3.70 10.80 1.78
CA PRO A 5 -2.27 10.74 1.75
C PRO A 5 -1.80 9.29 1.86
N PRO A 6 -0.76 8.89 1.12
CA PRO A 6 -0.27 7.53 1.13
C PRO A 6 0.27 7.15 2.52
N HIS A 7 0.05 5.90 2.92
CA HIS A 7 0.51 5.40 4.21
C HIS A 7 2.04 5.44 4.36
N PHE A 8 2.75 5.15 3.26
CA PHE A 8 4.20 5.13 3.21
C PHE A 8 4.72 5.51 1.83
N MET A 9 5.61 6.50 1.77
CA MET A 9 6.26 6.96 0.56
C MET A 9 7.69 7.42 0.83
N ALA A 10 8.58 7.24 -0.15
CA ALA A 10 9.89 7.87 -0.15
C ALA A 10 9.75 9.38 -0.38
N ARG A 11 10.46 10.19 0.41
CA ARG A 11 10.63 11.62 0.17
C ARG A 11 11.65 11.83 -0.93
N ASN A 12 11.45 12.85 -1.77
CA ASN A 12 12.49 13.33 -2.67
C ASN A 12 13.50 14.18 -1.87
N THR A 13 14.45 13.52 -1.22
CA THR A 13 15.45 14.17 -0.36
C THR A 13 16.81 13.49 -0.47
N THR A 14 17.88 14.26 -0.25
CA THR A 14 19.25 13.75 -0.09
C THR A 14 19.56 13.34 1.35
N LEU A 15 18.62 13.56 2.28
CA LEU A 15 18.75 13.17 3.68
C LEU A 15 18.62 11.66 3.83
N THR A 16 19.54 11.07 4.59
CA THR A 16 19.56 9.65 4.93
C THR A 16 18.81 9.40 6.25
N ASN A 17 18.40 8.13 6.49
CA ASN A 17 17.70 7.61 7.69
C ASN A 17 16.16 7.71 7.64
N ASN A 18 15.49 7.76 8.80
CA ASN A 18 14.02 7.76 8.91
C ASN A 18 13.36 8.95 8.20
N ARG A 19 14.12 10.05 8.00
CA ARG A 19 13.66 11.25 7.28
C ARG A 19 13.55 11.05 5.77
N THR A 20 14.03 9.93 5.24
CA THR A 20 13.86 9.54 3.83
C THR A 20 12.42 9.14 3.53
N PHE A 21 11.58 8.90 4.54
CA PHE A 21 10.20 8.44 4.35
C PHE A 21 9.17 9.46 4.88
N HIS A 22 7.96 9.40 4.34
CA HIS A 22 6.79 10.14 4.81
C HIS A 22 5.52 9.33 4.59
N GLY A 23 4.42 9.76 5.23
CA GLY A 23 3.12 9.13 5.12
C GLY A 23 2.50 8.95 6.49
N SER A 24 1.20 8.65 6.51
CA SER A 24 0.42 8.59 7.76
C SER A 24 0.98 7.56 8.77
N TRP A 25 1.58 6.47 8.31
CA TRP A 25 2.23 5.48 9.17
C TRP A 25 3.53 6.01 9.78
N VAL A 26 4.33 6.74 9.00
CA VAL A 26 5.59 7.34 9.47
C VAL A 26 5.30 8.37 10.55
N ASP A 27 4.27 9.19 10.36
CA ASP A 27 3.86 10.18 11.35
C ASP A 27 3.33 9.52 12.64
N ALA A 28 2.59 8.41 12.51
CA ALA A 28 2.07 7.66 13.65
C ALA A 28 3.18 7.00 14.47
N ILE A 29 4.16 6.34 13.82
CA ILE A 29 5.27 5.72 14.56
C ILE A 29 6.17 6.79 15.19
N GLU A 30 6.35 7.93 14.55
CA GLU A 30 7.09 9.04 15.13
C GLU A 30 6.37 9.59 16.38
N TRP A 31 5.05 9.77 16.31
CA TRP A 31 4.24 10.16 17.45
C TRP A 31 4.32 9.14 18.60
N LEU A 32 4.20 7.85 18.29
CA LEU A 32 4.33 6.77 19.28
C LEU A 32 5.72 6.73 19.91
N SER A 33 6.78 6.93 19.13
CA SER A 33 8.16 6.93 19.60
C SER A 33 8.40 8.00 20.66
N ARG A 34 7.82 9.20 20.46
CA ARG A 34 7.88 10.31 21.40
C ARG A 34 7.02 10.06 22.63
N ARG A 35 5.87 9.41 22.47
CA ARG A 35 4.91 9.17 23.57
C ARG A 35 5.35 8.03 24.49
N LEU A 36 5.93 6.99 23.93
CA LEU A 36 6.37 5.77 24.64
C LEU A 36 7.89 5.74 24.88
N ASN A 37 8.61 6.76 24.42
CA ASN A 37 10.05 6.95 24.62
C ASN A 37 10.91 5.77 24.10
N PHE A 38 10.69 5.37 22.84
CA PHE A 38 11.54 4.39 22.16
C PHE A 38 12.20 5.01 20.93
N SER A 39 13.33 4.42 20.52
CA SER A 39 13.98 4.74 19.24
C SER A 39 13.61 3.70 18.19
N TYR A 40 13.55 4.10 16.93
CA TYR A 40 13.18 3.21 15.84
C TYR A 40 14.04 3.46 14.59
N LYS A 41 14.12 2.44 13.74
CA LYS A 41 14.73 2.54 12.41
C LYS A 41 13.75 1.97 11.39
N ILE A 42 13.42 2.78 10.39
CA ILE A 42 12.56 2.32 9.28
C ILE A 42 13.42 1.52 8.31
N ILE A 43 12.96 0.30 8.00
CA ILE A 43 13.56 -0.57 6.99
C ILE A 43 12.50 -0.79 5.91
N GLN A 44 12.81 -0.41 4.67
CA GLN A 44 11.96 -0.73 3.54
C GLN A 44 12.34 -2.12 3.00
N THR A 45 11.37 -3.04 2.98
CA THR A 45 11.51 -4.32 2.29
C THR A 45 10.76 -4.30 0.96
N LYS A 46 11.33 -4.97 -0.05
CA LYS A 46 10.66 -5.25 -1.34
C LYS A 46 10.23 -6.72 -1.43
N GLU A 47 10.38 -7.45 -0.35
CA GLU A 47 10.15 -8.89 -0.29
C GLU A 47 8.65 -9.19 -0.20
N ALA A 48 8.28 -10.40 -0.61
CA ALA A 48 6.92 -10.88 -0.43
C ALA A 48 6.58 -11.05 1.06
N TRP A 49 5.29 -11.12 1.38
CA TRP A 49 4.83 -11.34 2.76
C TRP A 49 5.44 -12.59 3.40
N ALA A 50 5.61 -13.69 2.65
CA ALA A 50 6.16 -14.93 3.19
C ALA A 50 7.56 -14.72 3.79
N GLU A 51 8.43 -14.02 3.07
CA GLU A 51 9.78 -13.71 3.52
C GLU A 51 9.78 -12.68 4.66
N THR A 52 8.99 -11.61 4.53
CA THR A 52 8.81 -10.61 5.60
C THR A 52 8.33 -11.28 6.90
N SER A 53 7.34 -12.17 6.83
CA SER A 53 6.81 -12.88 7.99
C SER A 53 7.84 -13.81 8.63
N SER A 54 8.69 -14.45 7.83
CA SER A 54 9.78 -15.29 8.35
C SER A 54 10.82 -14.47 9.09
N ARG A 55 11.19 -13.30 8.55
CA ARG A 55 12.13 -12.37 9.17
C ARG A 55 11.58 -11.77 10.47
N LEU A 56 10.27 -11.49 10.52
CA LEU A 56 9.57 -11.08 11.74
C LEU A 56 9.66 -12.17 12.82
N GLN A 57 9.42 -13.44 12.46
CA GLN A 57 9.53 -14.57 13.40
C GLN A 57 10.95 -14.78 13.91
N ARG A 58 11.97 -14.45 13.11
CA ARG A 58 13.38 -14.50 13.49
C ARG A 58 13.84 -13.29 14.32
N GLY A 59 12.98 -12.29 14.52
CA GLY A 59 13.34 -11.07 15.25
C GLY A 59 14.29 -10.14 14.50
N GLU A 60 14.32 -10.20 13.17
CA GLU A 60 15.13 -9.26 12.36
C GLU A 60 14.55 -7.84 12.37
N PHE A 61 13.26 -7.70 12.69
CA PHE A 61 12.57 -6.45 12.98
C PHE A 61 11.41 -6.72 13.94
N ASP A 62 11.03 -5.70 14.71
CA ASP A 62 10.07 -5.84 15.80
C ASP A 62 8.61 -5.62 15.36
N VAL A 63 8.40 -4.78 14.34
CA VAL A 63 7.06 -4.33 13.91
C VAL A 63 7.02 -4.20 12.38
N VAL A 64 5.91 -4.61 11.78
CA VAL A 64 5.62 -4.41 10.35
C VAL A 64 4.49 -3.39 10.21
N GLY A 65 4.76 -2.33 9.45
CA GLY A 65 3.77 -1.31 9.11
C GLY A 65 2.89 -1.69 7.90
N PRO A 66 1.84 -0.92 7.61
CA PRO A 66 0.95 -1.16 6.48
C PRO A 66 1.68 -1.08 5.12
N PRO A 67 1.14 -1.74 4.07
CA PRO A 67 -0.13 -2.47 4.07
C PRO A 67 0.02 -3.92 4.55
N VAL A 68 -0.67 -4.27 5.65
CA VAL A 68 -0.77 -5.65 6.17
C VAL A 68 -2.23 -5.97 6.44
N VAL A 69 -2.79 -6.88 5.64
CA VAL A 69 -4.16 -7.36 5.85
C VAL A 69 -4.19 -8.33 7.03
N MET A 70 -5.08 -8.06 7.97
CA MET A 70 -5.37 -8.99 9.06
C MET A 70 -6.08 -10.22 8.50
N MET A 71 -5.51 -11.40 8.77
CA MET A 71 -6.08 -12.66 8.30
C MET A 71 -6.13 -13.66 9.45
N LEU A 72 -7.23 -14.41 9.54
CA LEU A 72 -7.46 -15.36 10.64
C LEU A 72 -6.31 -16.38 10.81
N GLY A 73 -5.70 -16.82 9.69
CA GLY A 73 -4.56 -17.73 9.70
C GLY A 73 -3.27 -17.14 10.27
N ARG A 74 -3.10 -15.81 10.25
CA ARG A 74 -1.88 -15.11 10.71
C ARG A 74 -1.93 -14.75 12.20
N ILE A 75 -3.11 -14.63 12.79
CA ILE A 75 -3.31 -14.26 14.20
C ILE A 75 -2.68 -15.30 15.16
N ARG A 76 -2.51 -16.55 14.71
CA ARG A 76 -1.82 -17.58 15.51
C ARG A 76 -0.30 -17.39 15.60
N LEU A 77 0.27 -16.57 14.73
CA LEU A 77 1.71 -16.37 14.59
C LEU A 77 2.15 -14.95 14.96
N PHE A 78 1.26 -13.98 14.79
CA PHE A 78 1.57 -12.56 14.98
C PHE A 78 0.43 -11.87 15.70
N ASP A 79 0.79 -11.00 16.65
CA ASP A 79 -0.14 -10.09 17.29
C ASP A 79 -0.40 -8.87 16.41
N TYR A 80 -1.66 -8.50 16.29
CA TYR A 80 -2.09 -7.27 15.61
C TYR A 80 -2.40 -6.20 16.65
N VAL A 81 -1.76 -5.03 16.53
CA VAL A 81 -1.84 -3.96 17.55
C VAL A 81 -2.91 -2.91 17.21
N GLY A 82 -3.46 -2.93 16.00
CA GLY A 82 -4.53 -2.03 15.61
C GLY A 82 -4.86 -2.09 14.12
N VAL A 83 -5.92 -1.37 13.76
CA VAL A 83 -6.37 -1.20 12.38
C VAL A 83 -6.10 0.24 11.97
N PHE A 84 -5.31 0.43 10.91
CA PHE A 84 -5.04 1.77 10.38
C PHE A 84 -6.19 2.28 9.51
N GLU A 85 -6.74 1.41 8.66
CA GLU A 85 -7.92 1.68 7.84
C GLU A 85 -8.74 0.40 7.66
N ASP A 86 -10.06 0.56 7.62
CA ASP A 86 -10.97 -0.51 7.20
C ASP A 86 -10.95 -0.57 5.67
N GLU A 87 -10.39 -1.65 5.10
CA GLU A 87 -10.42 -1.89 3.67
C GLU A 87 -11.77 -2.47 3.22
N THR A 88 -12.37 -1.83 2.21
CA THR A 88 -13.44 -2.42 1.40
C THR A 88 -12.85 -2.92 0.09
N SER A 89 -12.93 -4.22 -0.18
CA SER A 89 -12.53 -4.78 -1.47
C SER A 89 -13.30 -4.12 -2.60
N ALA A 90 -12.58 -3.50 -3.55
CA ALA A 90 -13.16 -2.85 -4.72
C ALA A 90 -12.56 -3.43 -6.00
N LEU A 91 -13.41 -3.67 -7.01
CA LEU A 91 -12.95 -3.98 -8.36
C LEU A 91 -12.60 -2.68 -9.07
N LEU A 92 -11.31 -2.46 -9.33
CA LEU A 92 -10.86 -1.35 -10.16
C LEU A 92 -11.04 -1.74 -11.63
N THR A 93 -12.02 -1.14 -12.31
CA THR A 93 -12.13 -1.20 -13.77
C THR A 93 -11.46 0.04 -14.37
N PRO A 94 -10.69 -0.11 -15.46
CA PRO A 94 -10.15 1.04 -16.16
C PRO A 94 -11.29 1.96 -16.59
N ALA A 95 -11.07 3.28 -16.51
CA ALA A 95 -12.04 4.24 -16.99
C ALA A 95 -12.31 3.97 -18.48
N LEU A 96 -13.60 4.01 -18.88
CA LEU A 96 -13.96 3.93 -20.29
C LEU A 96 -13.36 5.16 -21.00
N THR A 97 -12.37 4.93 -21.84
CA THR A 97 -11.94 5.93 -22.81
C THR A 97 -12.96 5.90 -23.93
N GLU A 98 -13.85 6.89 -23.97
CA GLU A 98 -14.76 7.05 -25.11
C GLU A 98 -13.93 7.29 -26.37
N GLU A 99 -13.82 6.27 -27.23
CA GLU A 99 -13.39 6.44 -28.62
C GLU A 99 -14.60 6.24 -29.55
N SER A 100 -15.54 7.19 -29.52
CA SER A 100 -16.52 7.32 -30.60
C SER A 100 -15.90 8.17 -31.71
N SER A 101 -15.04 7.55 -32.54
CA SER A 101 -14.66 8.18 -33.80
C SER A 101 -15.87 8.22 -34.75
N ILE A 102 -15.97 9.26 -35.58
CA ILE A 102 -17.00 9.42 -36.63
C ILE A 102 -17.04 8.20 -37.59
N LEU A 103 -15.96 7.39 -37.64
CA LEU A 103 -15.89 6.12 -38.36
C LEU A 103 -16.78 5.00 -37.79
N SER A 104 -17.24 5.10 -36.54
CA SER A 104 -18.18 4.14 -35.94
C SER A 104 -19.55 4.12 -36.63
N THR A 105 -19.94 5.22 -37.30
CA THR A 105 -21.17 5.31 -38.10
C THR A 105 -21.13 4.44 -39.36
N VAL A 106 -19.95 4.09 -39.88
CA VAL A 106 -19.79 3.32 -41.14
C VAL A 106 -19.67 1.80 -40.88
N LYS A 107 -19.46 1.38 -39.62
CA LYS A 107 -19.26 -0.04 -39.28
C LYS A 107 -20.43 -1.01 -39.55
N PRO A 108 -21.72 -0.64 -39.63
CA PRO A 108 -22.74 -1.64 -39.97
C PRO A 108 -22.76 -2.00 -41.47
N PHE A 109 -22.06 -1.25 -42.35
CA PHE A 109 -22.14 -1.44 -43.81
C PHE A 109 -20.99 -2.26 -44.41
N ASN A 110 -20.02 -2.74 -43.62
CA ASN A 110 -18.90 -3.53 -44.13
C ASN A 110 -19.01 -5.04 -43.83
N GLN A 111 -20.23 -5.53 -43.63
CA GLN A 111 -20.55 -6.97 -43.67
C GLN A 111 -21.67 -7.22 -44.68
N SER A 112 -21.35 -7.08 -45.97
CA SER A 112 -22.17 -7.65 -47.03
C SER A 112 -21.27 -8.36 -48.05
N CYS A 113 -21.54 -9.65 -48.19
CA CYS A 113 -20.88 -10.67 -49.00
C CYS A 113 -20.46 -10.24 -50.41
N GLY A 114 -19.27 -10.69 -50.83
CA GLY A 114 -18.76 -10.63 -52.20
C GLY A 114 -17.41 -11.32 -52.28
#